data_AF-A0A497AJC0-F1
#
_entry.id   AF-A0A497AJC0-F1
#
_cell.length_a   1.000
_cell.length_b   1.000
_cell.length_c   1.000
_cell.angle_alpha   90.00
_cell.angle_beta   90.00
_cell.angle_gamma   90.00
#
_symmetry.space_group_name_H-M   'P 1'
#
loop_
_entity.id
_entity.type
_entity.pdbx_description
1 polymer ?
#
loop_
_entity_poly.entity_id
_entity_poly.type
_entity_poly.pdbx_seq_one_letter_code
_entity_poly.pdbx_strand_id
1 'polypeptide(L)'
;DETEGAGDADGDGTPNFLDLDSDGDSIPDETEGAGDADGDGTPNFLDLDSDGDGIPDETEGAGDADGDGTPNFLDLDSDGDGIPDETEGAGDADGDGAPNFLDLDSDGDGIPDTAEWSGSSQDPLTGCTATDPVCNNNDADGDGTPNYLDLDSDDDGILDEKEGTQDSDGDGIPDWLDPDPAAQSHLSFEVFLPLVVAH
;
A
#
# COMPACT_ATOMS: atom_id res chain seq x y z
N ASP A 1 8.69 33.80 12.18
CA ASP A 1 7.95 34.46 13.30
C ASP A 1 8.58 34.09 14.66
N GLU A 2 8.37 34.82 15.77
CA GLU A 2 8.94 34.43 17.09
C GLU A 2 8.45 33.05 17.58
N THR A 3 7.40 32.51 16.94
CA THR A 3 6.81 31.18 17.19
C THR A 3 7.73 30.03 16.73
N GLU A 4 8.45 30.17 15.63
CA GLU A 4 9.37 29.14 15.06
C GLU A 4 10.66 28.94 15.89
N GLY A 5 10.96 29.88 16.79
CA GLY A 5 12.17 29.83 17.61
C GLY A 5 13.46 30.15 16.84
N ALA A 6 14.59 30.18 17.53
CA ALA A 6 15.90 30.52 16.97
C ALA A 6 16.74 29.29 16.54
N GLY A 7 16.05 28.18 16.24
CA GLY A 7 16.65 26.98 15.66
C GLY A 7 17.14 27.22 14.23
N ASP A 8 17.67 26.17 13.63
CA ASP A 8 18.19 26.09 12.25
C ASP A 8 18.03 24.60 11.90
N ALA A 9 16.81 24.20 11.53
CA ALA A 9 16.40 22.80 11.46
C ALA A 9 17.05 22.08 10.26
N ASP A 10 17.07 22.72 9.10
CA ASP A 10 17.75 22.23 7.89
C ASP A 10 19.30 22.44 7.91
N GLY A 11 19.79 23.35 8.75
CA GLY A 11 21.22 23.64 8.90
C GLY A 11 21.81 24.51 7.79
N ASP A 12 21.00 25.26 7.02
CA ASP A 12 21.49 26.15 5.97
C ASP A 12 22.12 27.45 6.50
N GLY A 13 21.91 27.73 7.80
CA GLY A 13 22.43 28.90 8.51
C GLY A 13 21.47 30.07 8.59
N THR A 14 20.25 29.92 8.08
CA THR A 14 19.10 30.79 8.27
C THR A 14 18.31 30.27 9.48
N PRO A 15 18.11 31.09 10.52
CA PRO A 15 17.32 30.62 11.64
C PRO A 15 15.85 30.43 11.23
N ASN A 16 15.18 29.38 11.72
CA ASN A 16 13.79 29.02 11.37
C ASN A 16 12.86 30.24 11.32
N PHE A 17 12.92 31.13 12.32
CA PHE A 17 12.08 32.34 12.34
C PHE A 17 12.23 33.33 11.18
N LEU A 18 13.27 33.16 10.35
CA LEU A 18 13.60 33.91 9.14
C LEU A 18 13.63 33.03 7.89
N ASP A 19 13.48 31.72 8.06
CA ASP A 19 13.38 30.78 6.96
C ASP A 19 11.96 30.79 6.37
N LEU A 20 11.83 30.32 5.13
CA LEU A 20 10.55 30.12 4.46
C LEU A 20 10.27 28.64 4.21
N ASP A 21 11.24 27.78 4.51
CA ASP A 21 11.27 26.33 4.33
C ASP A 21 12.24 25.83 5.41
N SER A 22 11.73 25.70 6.64
CA SER A 22 12.55 25.65 7.85
C SER A 22 13.24 24.28 8.05
N ASP A 23 12.69 23.20 7.54
CA ASP A 23 13.26 21.84 7.55
C ASP A 23 13.90 21.43 6.21
N GLY A 24 13.65 22.19 5.13
CA GLY A 24 14.37 22.09 3.88
C GLY A 24 13.87 20.94 2.99
N ASP A 25 12.62 20.55 3.13
CA ASP A 25 11.97 19.46 2.40
C ASP A 25 11.39 19.91 1.03
N SER A 26 11.50 21.20 0.71
CA SER A 26 10.95 21.88 -0.48
C SER A 26 9.45 22.22 -0.43
N ILE A 27 8.80 22.00 0.70
CA ILE A 27 7.47 22.50 1.03
C ILE A 27 7.64 23.77 1.89
N PRO A 28 7.05 24.92 1.52
CA PRO A 28 7.22 26.13 2.33
C PRO A 28 6.42 26.10 3.63
N ASP A 29 6.94 26.68 4.72
CA ASP A 29 6.31 26.81 6.05
C ASP A 29 4.86 27.34 6.00
N GLU A 30 4.53 28.20 5.02
CA GLU A 30 3.18 28.73 4.83
C GLU A 30 2.17 27.65 4.39
N THR A 31 2.64 26.64 3.67
CA THR A 31 1.88 25.50 3.15
C THR A 31 1.65 24.46 4.24
N GLU A 32 2.71 24.08 4.95
CA GLU A 32 2.66 23.09 6.04
C GLU A 32 1.89 23.63 7.23
N GLY A 33 2.17 24.89 7.57
CA GLY A 33 1.56 25.57 8.70
C GLY A 33 2.00 25.01 10.06
N ALA A 34 1.54 25.64 11.13
CA ALA A 34 1.92 25.29 12.51
C ALA A 34 1.10 24.11 13.09
N GLY A 35 0.69 23.18 12.24
CA GLY A 35 0.06 21.91 12.64
C GLY A 35 1.03 20.99 13.37
N ASP A 36 0.56 19.81 13.74
CA ASP A 36 1.31 18.69 14.33
C ASP A 36 0.42 17.47 14.04
N ALA A 37 0.50 16.97 12.81
CA ALA A 37 -0.49 16.02 12.27
C ALA A 37 -0.34 14.63 12.88
N ASP A 38 0.89 14.15 13.06
CA ASP A 38 1.18 12.86 13.70
C ASP A 38 1.14 12.92 15.26
N GLY A 39 1.25 14.12 15.84
CA GLY A 39 1.19 14.36 17.28
C GLY A 39 2.48 14.01 18.03
N ASP A 40 3.63 13.97 17.37
CA ASP A 40 4.94 13.70 18.01
C ASP A 40 5.49 14.91 18.79
N GLY A 41 4.93 16.09 18.53
CA GLY A 41 5.27 17.36 19.18
C GLY A 41 6.24 18.24 18.39
N THR A 42 6.60 17.84 17.18
CA THR A 42 7.28 18.64 16.15
C THR A 42 6.19 19.26 15.28
N PRO A 43 6.17 20.59 15.12
CA PRO A 43 5.22 21.21 14.19
C PRO A 43 5.57 20.84 12.75
N ASN A 44 4.55 20.69 11.88
CA ASN A 44 4.71 20.25 10.48
C ASN A 44 5.85 21.00 9.75
N PHE A 45 5.90 22.33 9.81
CA PHE A 45 6.97 23.16 9.20
C PHE A 45 8.41 22.91 9.73
N LEU A 46 8.60 21.96 10.64
CA LEU A 46 9.89 21.52 11.18
C LEU A 46 10.04 20.00 11.14
N ASP A 47 9.07 19.30 10.57
CA ASP A 47 8.98 17.86 10.54
C ASP A 47 9.28 17.36 9.13
N LEU A 48 10.05 16.28 9.02
CA LEU A 48 10.42 15.72 7.71
C LEU A 48 9.48 14.58 7.28
N ASP A 49 8.50 14.26 8.12
CA ASP A 49 7.51 13.17 8.02
C ASP A 49 6.29 13.60 8.86
N SER A 50 5.55 14.58 8.35
CA SER A 50 4.55 15.35 9.11
C SER A 50 3.35 14.53 9.56
N ASP A 51 2.98 13.47 8.84
CA ASP A 51 1.87 12.57 9.17
C ASP A 51 2.32 11.25 9.83
N GLY A 52 3.62 10.96 9.78
CA GLY A 52 4.29 9.88 10.50
C GLY A 52 4.07 8.51 9.89
N ASP A 53 3.80 8.43 8.58
CA ASP A 53 3.58 7.19 7.84
C ASP A 53 4.91 6.52 7.41
N GLY A 54 6.03 7.27 7.47
CA GLY A 54 7.37 6.82 7.12
C GLY A 54 7.84 7.15 5.70
N ILE A 55 7.02 7.82 4.91
CA ILE A 55 7.35 8.47 3.65
C ILE A 55 7.70 9.94 3.98
N PRO A 56 8.86 10.47 3.53
CA PRO A 56 9.20 11.87 3.83
C PRO A 56 8.35 12.87 3.04
N ASP A 57 8.03 14.01 3.64
CA ASP A 57 7.28 15.12 3.03
C ASP A 57 7.86 15.56 1.67
N GLU A 58 9.19 15.58 1.50
CA GLU A 58 9.86 15.88 0.21
C GLU A 58 9.43 14.91 -0.91
N THR A 59 9.11 13.66 -0.55
CA THR A 59 8.70 12.59 -1.47
C THR A 59 7.21 12.67 -1.79
N GLU A 60 6.36 12.92 -0.79
CA GLU A 60 4.90 13.05 -0.95
C GLU A 60 4.52 14.34 -1.67
N GLY A 61 5.16 15.43 -1.25
CA GLY A 61 4.96 16.77 -1.75
C GLY A 61 3.62 17.39 -1.36
N ALA A 62 3.46 18.67 -1.69
CA ALA A 62 2.24 19.43 -1.43
C ALA A 62 1.08 19.16 -2.44
N GLY A 63 1.03 17.95 -3.00
CA GLY A 63 -0.06 17.48 -3.84
C GLY A 63 -1.36 17.28 -3.07
N ASP A 64 -2.41 16.86 -3.76
CA ASP A 64 -3.71 16.44 -3.19
C ASP A 64 -4.28 15.49 -4.25
N ALA A 65 -3.79 14.25 -4.25
CA ALA A 65 -3.98 13.31 -5.36
C ALA A 65 -5.43 12.82 -5.43
N ASP A 66 -6.04 12.52 -4.29
CA ASP A 66 -7.44 12.09 -4.20
C ASP A 66 -8.46 13.25 -4.24
N GLY A 67 -8.03 14.49 -3.96
CA GLY A 67 -8.85 15.69 -4.01
C GLY A 67 -9.76 15.88 -2.79
N ASP A 68 -9.46 15.27 -1.64
CA ASP A 68 -10.24 15.42 -0.41
C ASP A 68 -9.98 16.75 0.32
N GLY A 69 -8.87 17.41 -0.03
CA GLY A 69 -8.44 18.70 0.50
C GLY A 69 -7.39 18.64 1.61
N THR A 70 -6.90 17.44 1.94
CA THR A 70 -5.71 17.17 2.73
C THR A 70 -4.53 17.04 1.76
N PRO A 71 -3.46 17.81 1.92
CA PRO A 71 -2.27 17.62 1.09
C PRO A 71 -1.61 16.27 1.36
N ASN A 72 -0.97 15.67 0.35
CA ASN A 72 -0.35 14.33 0.46
C ASN A 72 0.55 14.19 1.70
N PHE A 73 1.49 15.13 1.94
CA PHE A 73 2.36 15.14 3.14
C PHE A 73 1.65 15.21 4.51
N LEU A 74 0.32 15.25 4.53
CA LEU A 74 -0.53 15.25 5.73
C LEU A 74 -1.63 14.17 5.67
N ASP A 75 -1.62 13.33 4.63
CA ASP A 75 -2.67 12.36 4.33
C ASP A 75 -2.15 10.93 4.40
N LEU A 76 -2.82 10.08 5.17
CA LEU A 76 -2.39 8.71 5.43
C LEU A 76 -2.87 7.71 4.34
N ASP A 77 -3.55 8.21 3.31
CA ASP A 77 -4.21 7.49 2.20
C ASP A 77 -4.31 8.47 1.01
N SER A 78 -3.16 8.90 0.48
CA SER A 78 -3.00 10.05 -0.43
C SER A 78 -3.74 9.91 -1.76
N ASP A 79 -3.96 8.67 -2.24
CA ASP A 79 -4.68 8.40 -3.48
C ASP A 79 -6.17 8.01 -3.24
N GLY A 80 -6.54 7.79 -1.98
CA GLY A 80 -7.90 7.58 -1.50
C GLY A 80 -8.49 6.23 -1.88
N ASP A 81 -7.64 5.22 -2.08
CA ASP A 81 -8.01 3.87 -2.46
C ASP A 81 -8.38 3.00 -1.22
N GLY A 82 -7.90 3.40 -0.03
CA GLY A 82 -8.18 2.73 1.24
C GLY A 82 -7.10 1.76 1.71
N ILE A 83 -5.98 1.67 1.00
CA ILE A 83 -4.70 1.14 1.46
C ILE A 83 -3.92 2.32 2.05
N PRO A 84 -3.35 2.21 3.27
CA PRO A 84 -2.55 3.30 3.82
C PRO A 84 -1.21 3.48 3.09
N ASP A 85 -0.76 4.72 2.94
CA ASP A 85 0.52 5.09 2.33
C ASP A 85 1.71 4.33 2.98
N GLU A 86 1.68 4.15 4.32
CA GLU A 86 2.69 3.36 5.06
C GLU A 86 2.82 1.89 4.55
N THR A 87 1.75 1.37 3.96
CA THR A 87 1.66 0.00 3.45
C THR A 87 2.13 -0.08 2.01
N GLU A 88 1.75 0.88 1.16
CA GLU A 88 2.10 0.94 -0.27
C GLU A 88 3.55 1.35 -0.48
N GLY A 89 3.97 2.37 0.29
CA GLY A 89 5.29 2.97 0.30
C GLY A 89 5.63 3.77 -0.97
N ALA A 90 6.80 4.41 -0.95
CA ALA A 90 7.31 5.21 -2.07
C ALA A 90 7.93 4.41 -3.23
N GLY A 91 7.50 3.15 -3.42
CA GLY A 91 7.85 2.34 -4.59
C GLY A 91 7.24 2.89 -5.88
N ASP A 92 7.57 2.29 -7.01
CA ASP A 92 6.97 2.56 -8.34
C ASP A 92 7.06 1.22 -9.07
N ALA A 93 6.09 0.33 -8.82
CA ALA A 93 6.20 -1.07 -9.20
C ALA A 93 6.04 -1.28 -10.71
N ASP A 94 5.15 -0.54 -11.37
CA ASP A 94 4.94 -0.60 -12.81
C ASP A 94 5.92 0.28 -13.63
N GLY A 95 6.57 1.27 -12.98
CA GLY A 95 7.55 2.15 -13.58
C GLY A 95 6.95 3.27 -14.43
N ASP A 96 5.69 3.64 -14.22
CA ASP A 96 5.02 4.72 -14.96
C ASP A 96 5.38 6.14 -14.46
N GLY A 97 5.93 6.20 -13.25
CA GLY A 97 6.41 7.41 -12.58
C GLY A 97 5.48 8.00 -11.53
N ALA A 98 4.32 7.40 -11.28
CA ALA A 98 3.57 7.56 -10.05
C ALA A 98 4.16 6.62 -8.98
N PRO A 99 4.51 7.12 -7.78
CA PRO A 99 4.80 6.24 -6.67
C PRO A 99 3.54 5.45 -6.25
N ASN A 100 3.71 4.26 -5.67
CA ASN A 100 2.61 3.38 -5.28
C ASN A 100 1.56 4.11 -4.41
N PHE A 101 1.96 4.85 -3.37
CA PHE A 101 1.03 5.63 -2.51
C PHE A 101 0.25 6.76 -3.25
N LEU A 102 0.50 6.97 -4.54
CA LEU A 102 -0.21 7.91 -5.41
C LEU A 102 -0.82 7.22 -6.64
N ASP A 103 -0.80 5.89 -6.69
CA ASP A 103 -1.21 5.09 -7.85
C ASP A 103 -2.30 4.09 -7.51
N LEU A 104 -3.40 4.17 -8.25
CA LEU A 104 -4.61 3.36 -8.02
C LEU A 104 -4.54 1.94 -8.63
N ASP A 105 -3.41 1.61 -9.27
CA ASP A 105 -3.12 0.40 -10.06
C ASP A 105 -1.58 0.20 -10.07
N SER A 106 -0.99 0.00 -8.88
CA SER A 106 0.45 0.12 -8.62
C SER A 106 1.33 -0.83 -9.45
N ASP A 107 0.80 -1.98 -9.85
CA ASP A 107 1.51 -2.96 -10.68
C ASP A 107 1.20 -2.82 -12.20
N GLY A 108 0.17 -2.03 -12.53
CA GLY A 108 -0.24 -1.66 -13.88
C GLY A 108 -0.87 -2.80 -14.68
N ASP A 109 -1.45 -3.80 -14.02
CA ASP A 109 -2.10 -4.94 -14.66
C ASP A 109 -3.55 -4.63 -15.11
N GLY A 110 -4.14 -3.56 -14.58
CA GLY A 110 -5.49 -3.08 -14.88
C GLY A 110 -6.58 -3.52 -13.90
N ILE A 111 -6.21 -4.16 -12.79
CA ILE A 111 -7.02 -4.44 -11.61
C ILE A 111 -6.64 -3.38 -10.56
N PRO A 112 -7.59 -2.59 -10.04
CA PRO A 112 -7.22 -1.55 -9.07
C PRO A 112 -6.78 -2.13 -7.73
N ASP A 113 -5.79 -1.51 -7.09
CA ASP A 113 -5.24 -1.82 -5.77
C ASP A 113 -6.35 -2.06 -4.73
N THR A 114 -7.36 -1.19 -4.68
CA THR A 114 -8.57 -1.37 -3.84
C THR A 114 -9.23 -2.75 -3.92
N ALA A 115 -9.27 -3.35 -5.11
CA ALA A 115 -9.84 -4.65 -5.37
C ALA A 115 -8.88 -5.76 -4.95
N GLU A 116 -7.60 -5.56 -5.17
CA GLU A 116 -6.51 -6.49 -4.86
C GLU A 116 -6.29 -6.62 -3.35
N TRP A 117 -6.36 -5.48 -2.67
CA TRP A 117 -6.35 -5.38 -1.22
C TRP A 117 -7.57 -6.02 -0.55
N SER A 118 -8.74 -5.88 -1.17
CA SER A 118 -9.99 -6.42 -0.59
C SER A 118 -10.21 -7.90 -0.91
N GLY A 119 -9.59 -8.41 -1.98
CA GLY A 119 -9.80 -9.77 -2.51
C GLY A 119 -9.28 -10.88 -1.60
N SER A 120 -8.18 -10.64 -0.88
CA SER A 120 -7.50 -11.61 0.00
C SER A 120 -8.34 -12.11 1.19
N SER A 121 -9.34 -11.34 1.62
CA SER A 121 -10.21 -11.70 2.76
C SER A 121 -11.37 -12.64 2.39
N GLN A 122 -11.52 -12.98 1.10
CA GLN A 122 -12.60 -13.83 0.60
C GLN A 122 -12.14 -15.22 0.17
N ASP A 123 -11.06 -15.75 0.73
CA ASP A 123 -10.73 -17.16 0.53
C ASP A 123 -11.38 -18.05 1.63
N PRO A 124 -12.55 -18.68 1.38
CA PRO A 124 -13.13 -19.68 2.26
C PRO A 124 -12.46 -21.07 2.16
N LEU A 125 -11.41 -21.23 1.34
CA LEU A 125 -11.02 -22.50 0.72
C LEU A 125 -9.54 -22.92 0.94
N THR A 126 -8.59 -22.00 1.13
CA THR A 126 -7.25 -22.35 1.66
C THR A 126 -7.26 -22.77 3.13
N GLY A 127 -8.39 -22.56 3.82
CA GLY A 127 -8.42 -22.74 5.27
C GLY A 127 -7.59 -21.67 6.00
N CYS A 128 -7.26 -20.59 5.28
CA CYS A 128 -6.66 -19.41 5.83
C CYS A 128 -7.53 -18.84 6.93
N THR A 129 -6.89 -18.69 8.07
CA THR A 129 -7.42 -17.89 9.17
C THR A 129 -6.57 -16.63 9.21
N ALA A 130 -7.04 -15.56 9.83
CA ALA A 130 -6.25 -14.33 10.04
C ALA A 130 -4.92 -14.52 10.83
N THR A 131 -4.50 -15.76 11.07
CA THR A 131 -3.22 -16.15 11.66
C THR A 131 -2.31 -16.93 10.70
N ASP A 132 -2.74 -17.19 9.47
CA ASP A 132 -1.93 -17.82 8.43
C ASP A 132 -1.06 -16.76 7.75
N PRO A 133 0.28 -16.90 7.75
CA PRO A 133 1.18 -15.95 7.09
C PRO A 133 0.98 -15.77 5.59
N VAL A 134 0.30 -16.71 4.92
CA VAL A 134 -0.01 -16.64 3.48
C VAL A 134 -1.29 -15.83 3.22
N CYS A 135 -2.04 -15.43 4.26
CA CYS A 135 -3.30 -14.71 4.11
C CYS A 135 -3.40 -13.52 5.06
N ASN A 136 -2.30 -13.14 5.71
CA ASN A 136 -2.27 -12.03 6.67
C ASN A 136 -1.61 -10.76 6.12
N ASN A 137 -1.26 -10.77 4.84
CA ASN A 137 -0.49 -9.75 4.15
C ASN A 137 -0.95 -9.51 2.71
N ASN A 138 -2.14 -10.01 2.33
CA ASN A 138 -2.67 -9.84 0.97
C ASN A 138 -1.67 -10.32 -0.11
N ASP A 139 -1.18 -11.55 0.02
CA ASP A 139 -0.12 -12.15 -0.80
C ASP A 139 -0.54 -13.61 -1.03
N ALA A 140 -1.24 -13.87 -2.12
CA ALA A 140 -2.03 -15.09 -2.30
C ALA A 140 -1.16 -16.34 -2.54
N ASP A 141 0.00 -16.19 -3.16
CA ASP A 141 0.95 -17.27 -3.42
C ASP A 141 2.01 -17.43 -2.29
N GLY A 142 2.18 -16.41 -1.45
CA GLY A 142 3.12 -16.38 -0.34
C GLY A 142 4.57 -16.15 -0.75
N ASP A 143 4.83 -15.52 -1.90
CA ASP A 143 6.18 -15.20 -2.37
C ASP A 143 6.81 -13.98 -1.68
N GLY A 144 5.96 -13.18 -1.01
CA GLY A 144 6.33 -11.98 -0.27
C GLY A 144 6.02 -10.67 -1.00
N THR A 145 5.44 -10.72 -2.19
CA THR A 145 4.89 -9.60 -2.94
C THR A 145 3.39 -9.50 -2.63
N PRO A 146 2.90 -8.38 -2.10
CA PRO A 146 1.46 -8.19 -1.96
C PRO A 146 0.78 -8.18 -3.33
N ASN A 147 -0.44 -8.68 -3.42
CA ASN A 147 -1.22 -8.81 -4.65
C ASN A 147 -1.28 -7.50 -5.46
N TYR A 148 -1.50 -6.36 -4.80
CA TYR A 148 -1.54 -5.04 -5.48
C TYR A 148 -0.19 -4.59 -6.08
N LEU A 149 0.88 -5.38 -5.89
CA LEU A 149 2.20 -5.19 -6.48
C LEU A 149 2.65 -6.42 -7.28
N ASP A 150 1.79 -7.42 -7.48
CA ASP A 150 2.12 -8.70 -8.08
C ASP A 150 1.35 -8.95 -9.38
N LEU A 151 2.10 -9.16 -10.46
CA LEU A 151 1.56 -9.36 -11.80
C LEU A 151 0.94 -10.76 -12.03
N ASP A 152 1.11 -11.70 -11.10
CA ASP A 152 0.67 -13.10 -11.14
C ASP A 152 0.31 -13.54 -9.71
N SER A 153 -0.70 -12.93 -9.08
CA SER A 153 -0.96 -12.98 -7.63
C SER A 153 -1.12 -14.40 -7.05
N ASP A 154 -1.58 -15.36 -7.86
CA ASP A 154 -1.76 -16.76 -7.45
C ASP A 154 -0.67 -17.72 -7.98
N ASP A 155 0.27 -17.19 -8.76
CA ASP A 155 1.46 -17.83 -9.34
C ASP A 155 1.10 -19.11 -10.15
N ASP A 156 -0.08 -19.12 -10.79
CA ASP A 156 -0.55 -20.21 -11.66
C ASP A 156 0.13 -20.19 -13.05
N GLY A 157 0.75 -19.05 -13.39
CA GLY A 157 1.46 -18.79 -14.64
C GLY A 157 0.64 -18.06 -15.70
N ILE A 158 -0.50 -17.48 -15.34
CA ILE A 158 -1.34 -16.61 -16.16
C ILE A 158 -1.44 -15.26 -15.46
N LEU A 159 -0.66 -14.26 -15.93
CA LEU A 159 -0.75 -12.90 -15.38
C LEU A 159 -2.18 -12.37 -15.20
N ASP A 160 -2.38 -11.67 -14.10
CA ASP A 160 -3.62 -11.07 -13.62
C ASP A 160 -4.29 -10.21 -14.72
N GLU A 161 -3.51 -9.44 -15.48
CA GLU A 161 -3.97 -8.66 -16.65
C GLU A 161 -4.77 -9.49 -17.69
N LYS A 162 -4.50 -10.80 -17.80
CA LYS A 162 -5.16 -11.72 -18.74
C LYS A 162 -6.39 -12.36 -18.15
N GLU A 163 -6.41 -12.53 -16.84
CA GLU A 163 -7.52 -13.14 -16.11
C GLU A 163 -8.58 -12.08 -15.85
N GLY A 164 -8.15 -10.91 -15.36
CA GLY A 164 -8.98 -9.79 -14.97
C GLY A 164 -9.99 -10.19 -13.89
N THR A 165 -11.01 -9.37 -13.67
CA THR A 165 -11.93 -9.52 -12.53
C THR A 165 -13.00 -10.62 -12.69
N GLN A 166 -12.74 -11.69 -13.44
CA GLN A 166 -13.70 -12.78 -13.63
C GLN A 166 -13.69 -13.74 -12.43
N ASP A 167 -14.73 -14.56 -12.33
CA ASP A 167 -14.87 -15.69 -11.38
C ASP A 167 -15.51 -16.80 -12.21
N SER A 168 -14.65 -17.64 -12.79
CA SER A 168 -14.99 -18.57 -13.86
C SER A 168 -15.80 -19.76 -13.36
N ASP A 169 -15.58 -20.17 -12.11
CA ASP A 169 -16.22 -21.34 -11.51
C ASP A 169 -17.38 -20.98 -10.56
N GLY A 170 -17.47 -19.72 -10.15
CA GLY A 170 -18.52 -19.13 -9.33
C GLY A 170 -18.36 -19.40 -7.83
N ASP A 171 -17.14 -19.68 -7.36
CA ASP A 171 -16.87 -20.00 -5.95
C ASP A 171 -16.69 -18.75 -5.06
N GLY A 172 -16.52 -17.58 -5.69
CA GLY A 172 -16.40 -16.28 -5.05
C GLY A 172 -14.98 -15.74 -4.94
N ILE A 173 -13.97 -16.50 -5.39
CA ILE A 173 -12.60 -16.06 -5.58
C ILE A 173 -12.46 -15.59 -7.04
N PRO A 174 -11.98 -14.37 -7.31
CA PRO A 174 -11.66 -13.97 -8.67
C PRO A 174 -10.56 -14.83 -9.30
N ASP A 175 -10.58 -14.98 -10.62
CA ASP A 175 -9.62 -15.82 -11.37
C ASP A 175 -8.16 -15.42 -11.07
N TRP A 176 -7.84 -14.12 -10.97
CA TRP A 176 -6.52 -13.58 -10.59
C TRP A 176 -6.08 -13.89 -9.14
N LEU A 177 -6.93 -14.53 -8.33
CA LEU A 177 -6.60 -15.03 -6.99
C LEU A 177 -6.82 -16.54 -6.87
N ASP A 178 -7.20 -17.22 -7.96
CA ASP A 178 -7.65 -18.61 -7.93
C ASP A 178 -6.74 -19.49 -8.78
N PRO A 179 -5.83 -20.26 -8.16
CA PRO A 179 -4.90 -21.12 -8.89
C PRO A 179 -5.56 -22.35 -9.55
N ASP A 180 -6.89 -22.52 -9.43
CA ASP A 180 -7.69 -23.50 -10.18
C ASP A 180 -9.05 -22.91 -10.62
N PRO A 181 -9.08 -21.93 -11.55
CA PRO A 181 -10.27 -21.15 -11.92
C PRO A 181 -11.33 -21.96 -12.70
N ALA A 182 -11.14 -23.28 -12.79
CA ALA A 182 -12.06 -24.22 -13.40
C ALA A 182 -12.78 -25.13 -12.38
N ALA A 183 -12.44 -25.05 -11.09
CA ALA A 183 -12.84 -26.05 -10.10
C ALA A 183 -13.47 -25.44 -8.84
N GLN A 184 -14.81 -25.57 -8.75
CA GLN A 184 -15.68 -25.07 -7.65
C GLN A 184 -15.34 -25.51 -6.22
N SER A 185 -14.26 -26.26 -6.05
CA SER A 185 -13.70 -26.60 -4.76
C SER A 185 -12.24 -27.02 -4.94
N HIS A 186 -11.31 -26.32 -4.30
CA HIS A 186 -9.97 -26.76 -3.92
C HIS A 186 -10.08 -27.92 -2.89
N LEU A 187 -10.74 -29.02 -3.26
CA LEU A 187 -10.91 -30.19 -2.43
C LEU A 187 -9.55 -30.86 -2.26
N SER A 188 -8.90 -30.48 -1.16
CA SER A 188 -7.91 -31.20 -0.37
C SER A 188 -7.37 -32.46 -1.03
N PHE A 189 -6.09 -32.42 -1.39
CA PHE A 189 -5.28 -33.58 -1.75
C PHE A 189 -5.53 -34.71 -0.74
N GLU A 190 -6.44 -35.63 -1.07
CA GLU A 190 -6.76 -36.79 -0.24
C GLU A 190 -5.46 -37.57 -0.06
N VAL A 191 -4.92 -37.49 1.17
CA VAL A 191 -3.81 -38.31 1.63
C VAL A 191 -4.17 -39.76 1.32
N PHE A 192 -3.53 -40.31 0.30
CA PHE A 192 -3.56 -41.74 0.02
C PHE A 192 -2.98 -42.46 1.25
N LEU A 193 -3.84 -42.79 2.21
CA LEU A 193 -3.54 -43.77 3.24
C LEU A 193 -3.16 -45.06 2.51
N PRO A 194 -1.91 -45.56 2.63
CA PRO A 194 -1.59 -46.84 2.03
C PRO A 194 -2.48 -47.88 2.71
N LEU A 195 -3.30 -48.53 1.90
CA LEU A 195 -4.13 -49.66 2.29
C LEU A 195 -3.23 -50.69 2.99
N VAL A 196 -3.26 -50.74 4.32
CA VAL A 196 -2.64 -51.80 5.09
C VAL A 196 -3.45 -53.07 4.80
N VAL A 197 -2.99 -53.83 3.81
CA VAL A 197 -3.47 -55.19 3.59
C VAL A 197 -2.88 -56.06 4.70
N ALA A 198 -3.66 -56.28 5.76
CA ALA A 198 -3.36 -57.32 6.73
C ALA A 198 -3.50 -58.70 6.05
N HIS A 199 -2.42 -59.48 6.06
CA HIS A 199 -2.43 -60.93 5.84
C HIS A 199 -2.03 -61.63 7.15
#